data_AF-A0A392URJ1-F1
#
_entry.id   AF-A0A392URJ1-F1
#
_cell.length_a   1.000
_cell.length_b   1.000
_cell.length_c   1.000
_cell.angle_alpha   90.00
_cell.angle_beta   90.00
_cell.angle_gamma   90.00
#
_symmetry.space_group_name_H-M   'P 1'
#
loop_
_entity.id
_entity.type
_entity.pdbx_description
1 polymer ?
#
loop_
_entity_poly.entity_id
_entity_poly.type
_entity_poly.pdbx_seq_one_letter_code
_entity_poly.pdbx_strand_id
1 'polypeptide(L)' 'MGARSWVNVRALRAVLVLFEVVSGLKVNFNKSMLVGINIADSWLLEAAAVLRCR' A
#
# COMPACT_ATOMS: atom_id res chain seq x y z
N MET A 1 -5.13 10.18 12.45
CA MET A 1 -4.54 8.97 11.84
C MET A 1 -5.65 8.11 11.28
N GLY A 2 -5.45 7.50 10.10
CA GLY A 2 -6.45 6.61 9.49
C GLY A 2 -6.59 5.29 10.24
N ALA A 3 -7.81 4.77 10.36
CA ALA A 3 -8.05 3.48 11.01
C ALA A 3 -7.38 2.32 10.27
N ARG A 4 -7.06 1.24 10.99
CA ARG A 4 -6.67 -0.04 10.39
C ARG A 4 -7.88 -0.64 9.67
N SER A 5 -8.01 -0.34 8.39
CA SER A 5 -9.16 -0.71 7.55
C SER A 5 -8.71 -1.10 6.16
N TRP A 6 -9.33 -2.15 5.62
CA TRP A 6 -9.15 -2.57 4.23
C TRP A 6 -9.57 -1.49 3.23
N VAL A 7 -10.50 -0.61 3.60
CA VAL A 7 -10.88 0.55 2.77
C VAL A 7 -9.67 1.47 2.58
N ASN A 8 -8.90 1.72 3.64
CA ASN A 8 -7.72 2.58 3.58
C ASN A 8 -6.59 1.93 2.76
N VAL A 9 -6.38 0.61 2.88
CA VAL A 9 -5.40 -0.12 2.06
C VAL A 9 -5.76 -0.04 0.57
N ARG A 10 -7.03 -0.25 0.21
CA ARG A 10 -7.50 -0.15 -1.17
C ARG A 10 -7.44 1.29 -1.70
N ALA A 11 -7.77 2.27 -0.86
CA ALA A 11 -7.64 3.68 -1.20
C ALA A 11 -6.18 4.04 -1.50
N LEU A 12 -5.23 3.59 -0.66
CA LEU A 12 -3.81 3.80 -0.90
C LEU A 12 -3.36 3.19 -2.24
N ARG A 13 -3.80 1.96 -2.56
CA ARG A 13 -3.53 1.35 -3.87
C ARG A 13 -4.06 2.21 -5.01
N ALA A 14 -5.31 2.67 -4.92
CA ALA A 14 -5.93 3.50 -5.94
C ALA A 14 -5.15 4.81 -6.13
N VAL A 15 -4.74 5.46 -5.03
CA VAL A 15 -3.93 6.68 -5.07
C VAL A 15 -2.59 6.44 -5.78
N LEU A 16 -1.87 5.37 -5.46
CA LEU A 16 -0.57 5.07 -6.10
C LEU A 16 -0.71 4.76 -7.59
N VAL A 17 -1.77 4.05 -7.98
CA VAL A 17 -2.08 3.78 -9.41
C VAL A 17 -2.45 5.07 -10.13
N LEU A 18 -3.30 5.91 -9.53
CA LEU A 18 -3.67 7.21 -10.10
C LEU A 18 -2.45 8.13 -10.23
N PHE A 19 -1.57 8.15 -9.23
CA PHE A 19 -0.32 8.90 -9.28
C PHE A 19 0.54 8.47 -10.47
N GLU A 20 0.71 7.16 -10.69
CA GLU A 20 1.47 6.64 -11.84
C GLU A 20 0.89 7.12 -13.17
N VAL A 21 -0.44 7.11 -13.30
CA VAL A 21 -1.13 7.58 -14.52
C VAL A 21 -1.00 9.08 -14.72
N VAL A 22 -1.21 9.88 -13.67
CA VAL A 22 -1.23 11.35 -13.76
C VAL A 22 0.18 11.94 -13.92
N SER A 23 1.16 11.38 -13.21
CA SER A 23 2.55 11.87 -13.25
C SER A 23 3.35 11.32 -14.43
N GLY A 24 2.92 10.21 -15.03
CA GLY A 24 3.71 9.45 -16.01
C GLY A 24 4.92 8.73 -15.41
N LEU A 25 5.08 8.73 -14.08
CA LEU A 25 6.17 8.05 -13.38
C LEU A 25 5.76 6.65 -12.93
N LYS A 26 6.65 5.67 -13.08
CA LYS A 26 6.40 4.31 -12.62
C LYS A 26 6.53 4.18 -11.11
N VAL A 27 5.47 3.74 -10.42
CA VAL A 27 5.55 3.32 -9.02
C VAL A 27 6.13 1.91 -8.95
N ASN A 28 7.20 1.75 -8.18
CA ASN A 28 7.87 0.46 -8.04
C ASN A 28 7.34 -0.32 -6.83
N PHE A 29 6.14 -0.88 -6.98
CA PHE A 29 5.50 -1.67 -5.92
C PHE A 29 6.40 -2.83 -5.46
N ASN A 30 7.05 -3.54 -6.40
CA ASN A 30 7.91 -4.69 -6.07
C ASN A 30 9.21 -4.33 -5.31
N LYS A 31 9.60 -3.06 -5.23
CA LYS A 31 10.73 -2.58 -4.40
C LYS A 31 10.26 -1.73 -3.20
N SER A 32 8.95 -1.55 -3.03
CA SER A 32 8.38 -0.78 -1.94
C SER A 32 7.99 -1.72 -0.81
N MET A 33 8.39 -1.38 0.41
CA MET A 33 8.10 -2.15 1.62
C MET A 33 7.02 -1.44 2.47
N LEU A 34 6.05 -2.20 2.97
CA LEU A 34 5.04 -1.69 3.91
C LEU A 34 5.52 -1.92 5.35
N VAL A 35 5.60 -0.85 6.14
CA VAL A 35 6.03 -0.92 7.54
C VAL A 35 4.89 -0.43 8.45
N GLY A 36 4.66 -1.13 9.56
CA GLY A 36 3.70 -0.74 10.59
C GLY A 36 4.36 -0.64 11.97
N ILE A 37 3.86 0.26 12.80
CA ILE A 37 4.27 0.42 14.20
C ILE A 37 3.15 -0.11 15.08
N ASN A 38 3.46 -1.05 15.98
CA ASN A 38 2.47 -1.71 16.85
C ASN A 38 1.32 -2.40 16.08
N ILE A 39 1.61 -2.91 14.88
CA ILE A 39 0.68 -3.68 14.05
C ILE A 39 1.22 -5.10 13.91
N ALA A 40 0.33 -6.10 13.96
CA ALA A 40 0.72 -7.49 13.76
C ALA A 40 1.25 -7.74 12.34
N ASP A 41 2.36 -8.48 12.25
CA ASP A 41 3.03 -8.83 10.99
C ASP A 41 2.10 -9.53 10.01
N SER A 42 1.19 -10.38 10.50
CA SER A 42 0.20 -11.08 9.66
C SER A 42 -0.66 -10.11 8.86
N TRP A 43 -1.10 -9.02 9.48
CA TRP A 43 -1.90 -8.01 8.79
C TRP A 43 -1.07 -7.14 7.85
N LEU A 44 0.18 -6.83 8.24
CA LEU A 44 1.10 -6.11 7.36
C LEU A 44 1.38 -6.92 6.09
N LEU A 45 1.58 -8.24 6.21
CA LEU A 45 1.80 -9.12 5.08
C LEU A 45 0.58 -9.15 4.13
N GLU A 46 -0.63 -9.28 4.68
CA GLU A 46 -1.86 -9.24 3.88
C GLU A 46 -2.06 -7.87 3.20
N ALA A 47 -1.82 -6.77 3.92
CA ALA A 47 -1.91 -5.43 3.35
C ALA A 47 -0.86 -5.19 2.27
N ALA A 48 0.38 -5.66 2.46
CA ALA A 48 1.44 -5.61 1.47
C ALA A 48 1.07 -6.41 0.21
N ALA A 49 0.46 -7.59 0.36
CA ALA A 49 -0.03 -8.38 -0.77
C ALA A 49 -1.12 -7.63 -1.57
N VAL A 50 -2.04 -6.95 -0.89
CA VAL A 50 -3.07 -6.12 -1.55
C VAL A 50 -2.43 -4.95 -2.32
N LEU A 51 -1.42 -4.31 -1.74
CA LEU A 51 -0.65 -3.22 -2.37
C LEU A 51 0.35 -3.70 -3.42
N ARG A 52 0.63 -5.01 -3.50
CA ARG A 52 1.69 -5.65 -4.31
C ARG A 52 3.11 -5.17 -3.96
N CYS A 53 3.31 -4.88 -2.69
CA CYS A 53 4.59 -4.50 -2.10
C CYS A 53 5.42 -5.73 -1.71
N ARG A 54 6.75 -5.60 -1.66
CA ARG A 54 7.68 -6.62 -1.14
C ARG A 54 8.54 -6.05 -0.01
#